data_AF-A0A061HGP2-F1
#
_entry.id   AF-A0A061HGP2-F1
#
_cell.length_a   1.000
_cell.length_b   1.000
_cell.length_c   1.000
_cell.angle_alpha   90.00
_cell.angle_beta   90.00
_cell.angle_gamma   90.00
#
_symmetry.space_group_name_H-M   'P 1'
#
loop_
_entity.id
_entity.type
_entity.pdbx_description
1 polymer ?
#
loop_
_entity_poly.entity_id
_entity_poly.type
_entity_poly.pdbx_seq_one_letter_code
_entity_poly.pdbx_strand_id
1 'polypeptide(L)'
;MKRNPRKLKWTKAFRKTAGKEMVVDSTLSFAARRNIPVRYNRDLLAKTLNAMSRVSEIRQKRERVFYKKRMAGNRERQMALNRKLVAENQHLLPRMRASERKAREAQGIEDDEVVERVKSGVFGKIKQRKNVLLVDGDSQPDEMEVD
;
A
#
# COMPACT_ATOMS: atom_id res chain seq x y z
N MET A 1 -27.53 0.33 24.58
CA MET A 1 -27.19 -0.90 23.82
C MET A 1 -25.75 -1.33 24.15
N LYS A 2 -25.53 -2.46 24.83
CA LYS A 2 -24.19 -2.93 25.27
C LYS A 2 -23.48 -3.72 24.16
N ARG A 3 -22.89 -3.03 23.18
CA ARG A 3 -22.18 -3.68 22.06
C ARG A 3 -20.72 -4.00 22.41
N ASN A 4 -20.23 -5.16 21.97
CA ASN A 4 -18.84 -5.56 22.20
C ASN A 4 -17.89 -4.90 21.18
N PRO A 5 -16.94 -4.03 21.60
CA PRO A 5 -16.06 -3.31 20.68
C PRO A 5 -15.18 -4.24 19.84
N ARG A 6 -14.83 -5.44 20.34
CA ARG A 6 -14.06 -6.45 19.59
C ARG A 6 -14.85 -7.11 18.46
N LYS A 7 -16.16 -6.89 18.34
CA LYS A 7 -16.98 -7.35 17.22
C LYS A 7 -17.32 -6.23 16.23
N LEU A 8 -17.06 -4.97 16.58
CA LEU A 8 -17.36 -3.81 15.73
C LEU A 8 -16.17 -3.51 14.81
N LYS A 9 -16.36 -3.73 13.50
CA LYS A 9 -15.28 -3.74 12.49
C LYS A 9 -14.48 -2.43 12.38
N TRP A 10 -15.07 -1.30 12.76
CA TRP A 10 -14.47 0.04 12.65
C TRP A 10 -13.58 0.40 13.86
N THR A 11 -13.71 -0.30 14.98
CA THR A 11 -12.98 0.05 16.21
C THR A 11 -11.51 -0.39 16.13
N LYS A 12 -10.64 0.31 16.86
CA LYS A 12 -9.24 -0.09 17.05
C LYS A 12 -9.10 -1.42 17.78
N ALA A 13 -10.00 -1.72 18.72
CA ALA A 13 -10.02 -2.98 19.45
C ALA A 13 -10.16 -4.17 18.49
N PHE A 14 -11.16 -4.15 17.60
CA PHE A 14 -11.32 -5.18 16.58
C PHE A 14 -10.13 -5.22 15.61
N ARG A 15 -9.64 -4.06 15.16
CA ARG A 15 -8.53 -3.99 14.21
C ARG A 15 -7.26 -4.62 14.77
N LYS A 16 -6.96 -4.42 16.05
CA LYS A 16 -5.81 -5.05 16.72
C LYS A 16 -5.99 -6.57 16.86
N THR A 17 -7.15 -7.04 17.32
CA THR A 17 -7.40 -8.48 17.49
C THR A 17 -7.49 -9.24 16.17
N ALA A 18 -8.01 -8.61 15.12
CA ALA A 18 -8.14 -9.20 13.79
C ALA A 18 -6.87 -9.04 12.93
N GLY A 19 -5.73 -8.61 13.50
CA GLY A 19 -4.47 -8.47 12.77
C GLY A 19 -4.48 -7.38 11.69
N LYS A 20 -5.35 -6.38 11.80
CA LYS A 20 -5.40 -5.25 10.84
C LYS A 20 -4.43 -4.12 11.18
N GLU A 21 -3.85 -4.13 12.37
CA GLU A 21 -2.86 -3.17 12.83
C GLU A 21 -1.67 -3.88 13.45
N MET A 22 -0.53 -3.20 13.49
CA MET A 22 0.65 -3.68 14.19
C MET A 22 0.41 -3.62 15.70
N VAL A 23 0.50 -4.77 16.38
CA VAL A 23 0.23 -4.89 17.84
C VAL A 23 1.50 -5.13 18.65
N VAL A 24 2.43 -5.94 18.13
CA VAL A 24 3.68 -6.30 18.82
C VAL A 24 4.83 -5.55 18.15
N ASP A 25 5.20 -4.40 18.70
CA ASP A 25 6.31 -3.58 18.21
C ASP A 25 6.97 -2.79 19.33
N SER A 26 8.29 -2.60 19.25
CA SER A 26 9.07 -1.91 20.29
C SER A 26 8.72 -0.42 20.41
N THR A 27 8.20 0.22 19.35
CA THR A 27 7.77 1.63 19.43
C THR A 27 6.56 1.82 20.36
N LEU A 28 5.75 0.78 20.59
CA LEU A 28 4.56 0.85 21.43
C LEU A 28 4.90 0.81 22.93
N SER A 29 6.07 0.27 23.31
CA SER A 29 6.52 0.19 24.70
C SER A 29 6.81 1.55 25.32
N PHE A 30 7.10 2.59 24.52
CA PHE A 30 7.37 3.94 25.00
C PHE A 30 6.13 4.63 25.61
N ALA A 31 4.92 4.18 25.27
CA ALA A 31 3.66 4.74 25.77
C ALA A 31 3.19 4.13 27.11
N ALA A 32 4.07 3.43 27.83
CA ALA A 32 3.74 2.82 29.11
C ALA A 32 3.40 3.88 30.19
N ARG A 33 2.32 3.65 30.94
CA ARG A 33 1.95 4.49 32.09
C ARG A 33 3.03 4.39 33.16
N ARG A 34 3.54 5.52 33.63
CA ARG A 34 4.50 5.61 34.74
C ARG A 34 3.75 5.97 36.01
N ASN A 35 3.90 5.15 37.05
CA ASN A 35 3.24 5.35 38.34
C ASN A 35 4.14 6.10 39.35
N ILE A 36 5.42 6.29 39.04
CA ILE A 36 6.38 7.01 39.87
C ILE A 36 6.78 8.29 39.14
N PRO A 37 6.56 9.48 39.72
CA PRO A 37 7.01 10.73 39.14
C PRO A 37 8.53 10.89 39.28
N VAL A 38 9.13 11.62 38.35
CA VAL A 38 10.55 11.99 38.38
C VAL A 38 10.62 13.51 38.54
N ARG A 39 11.62 14.02 39.26
CA ARG A 39 11.86 15.47 39.36
C ARG A 39 12.13 16.08 37.99
N TYR A 40 11.70 17.33 37.81
CA TYR A 40 11.97 18.08 36.59
C TYR A 40 13.47 18.16 36.31
N ASN A 41 13.85 17.84 35.08
CA ASN A 41 15.18 18.08 34.55
C ASN A 41 15.03 18.55 33.09
N ARG A 42 15.58 19.72 32.78
CA ARG A 42 15.44 20.37 31.46
C ARG A 42 16.07 19.53 30.34
N ASP A 43 17.24 18.94 30.58
CA ASP A 43 17.94 18.11 29.60
C ASP A 43 17.19 16.81 29.32
N LEU A 44 16.59 16.23 30.37
CA LEU A 44 15.73 15.06 30.21
C LEU A 44 14.53 15.38 29.32
N LEU A 45 13.84 16.50 29.57
CA LEU A 45 12.69 16.90 28.79
C LEU A 45 13.04 17.18 27.32
N ALA A 46 14.09 17.95 27.07
CA ALA A 46 14.55 18.23 25.71
C ALA A 46 14.84 16.93 24.93
N LYS A 47 15.55 15.98 25.56
CA LYS A 47 15.82 14.67 24.97
C LYS A 47 14.54 13.86 24.72
N THR A 48 13.59 13.88 25.65
CA THR A 48 12.31 13.16 25.49
C THR A 48 11.47 13.71 24.34
N LEU A 49 11.39 15.03 24.16
CA LEU A 49 10.65 15.65 23.07
C LEU A 49 11.22 15.23 21.70
N ASN A 50 12.54 15.27 21.56
CA ASN A 50 13.22 14.83 20.34
C ASN A 50 13.01 13.32 20.09
N ALA A 51 13.11 12.50 21.14
CA ALA A 51 12.88 11.07 21.04
C ALA A 51 11.42 10.73 20.67
N MET A 52 10.44 11.47 21.17
CA MET A 52 9.02 11.27 20.85
C MET A 52 8.74 11.48 19.36
N SER A 53 9.28 12.55 18.77
CA SER A 53 9.16 12.80 17.32
C SER A 53 9.75 11.64 16.52
N ARG A 54 10.99 11.25 16.86
CA ARG A 54 11.69 10.16 16.18
C ARG A 54 10.97 8.82 16.27
N VAL A 55 10.43 8.48 17.44
CA VAL A 55 9.66 7.24 17.65
C VAL A 55 8.38 7.26 16.82
N SER A 56 7.70 8.41 16.69
CA SER A 56 6.51 8.56 15.86
C SER A 56 6.81 8.28 14.38
N GLU A 57 7.89 8.84 13.83
CA GLU A 57 8.31 8.57 12.44
C GLU A 57 8.58 7.09 12.18
N ILE A 58 9.33 6.45 13.09
CA ILE A 58 9.67 5.02 12.98
C ILE A 58 8.39 4.18 13.01
N ARG A 59 7.47 4.50 13.92
CA ARG A 59 6.18 3.82 14.04
C ARG A 59 5.38 3.94 12.74
N GLN A 60 5.24 5.14 12.19
CA GLN A 60 4.52 5.35 10.92
C GLN A 60 5.14 4.56 9.76
N LYS A 61 6.48 4.55 9.66
CA LYS A 61 7.20 3.77 8.64
C LYS A 61 6.92 2.27 8.79
N ARG A 62 6.96 1.75 10.02
CA ARG A 62 6.66 0.34 10.32
C ARG A 62 5.20 -0.03 10.04
N GLU A 63 4.25 0.81 10.46
CA GLU A 63 2.82 0.64 10.16
C GLU A 63 2.56 0.60 8.65
N ARG A 64 3.22 1.48 7.87
CA ARG A 64 3.16 1.46 6.40
C ARG A 64 3.67 0.15 5.81
N VAL A 65 4.79 -0.37 6.31
CA VAL A 65 5.34 -1.67 5.86
C VAL A 65 4.38 -2.81 6.20
N PHE A 66 3.77 -2.81 7.39
CA PHE A 66 2.78 -3.80 7.78
C PHE A 66 1.56 -3.78 6.85
N TYR A 67 1.07 -2.58 6.51
CA TYR A 67 -0.02 -2.43 5.54
C TYR A 67 0.36 -3.00 4.16
N LYS A 68 1.54 -2.65 3.64
CA LYS A 68 2.04 -3.16 2.35
C LYS A 68 2.12 -4.68 2.34
N LYS A 69 2.67 -5.30 3.39
CA LYS A 69 2.75 -6.76 3.52
C LYS A 69 1.38 -7.42 3.55
N ARG A 70 0.43 -6.84 4.30
CA ARG A 70 -0.95 -7.34 4.38
C ARG A 70 -1.70 -7.25 3.05
N MET A 71 -1.43 -6.22 2.26
CA MET A 71 -2.07 -6.00 0.96
C MET A 71 -1.35 -6.70 -0.20
N ALA A 72 -0.21 -7.33 0.07
CA ALA A 72 0.51 -8.11 -0.94
C ALA A 72 -0.40 -9.24 -1.48
N GLY A 73 -0.32 -9.49 -2.78
CA GLY A 73 -1.13 -10.50 -3.47
C GLY A 73 -2.56 -10.08 -3.83
N ASN A 74 -3.08 -8.95 -3.32
CA ASN A 74 -4.40 -8.46 -3.76
C ASN A 74 -4.43 -8.14 -5.25
N ARG A 75 -3.34 -7.59 -5.79
CA ARG A 75 -3.22 -7.30 -7.23
C ARG A 75 -3.33 -8.56 -8.10
N GLU A 76 -2.67 -9.63 -7.69
CA GLU A 76 -2.71 -10.92 -8.41
C GLU A 76 -4.12 -11.53 -8.37
N ARG A 77 -4.77 -11.51 -7.18
CA ARG A 77 -6.17 -11.95 -7.06
C ARG A 77 -7.10 -11.11 -7.93
N GLN A 78 -6.92 -9.78 -7.95
CA GLN A 78 -7.68 -8.88 -8.82
C GLN A 78 -7.47 -9.21 -10.29
N MET A 79 -6.23 -9.45 -10.73
CA MET A 79 -5.95 -9.85 -12.12
C MET A 79 -6.61 -11.18 -12.47
N ALA A 80 -6.56 -12.17 -11.58
CA ALA A 80 -7.24 -13.46 -11.80
C ALA A 80 -8.76 -13.29 -11.91
N LEU A 81 -9.36 -12.47 -11.04
CA LEU A 81 -10.79 -12.15 -11.10
C LEU A 81 -11.15 -11.39 -12.37
N ASN A 82 -10.33 -10.43 -12.79
CA ASN A 82 -10.55 -9.67 -14.02
C ASN A 82 -10.46 -10.58 -15.26
N ARG A 83 -9.48 -11.48 -15.32
CA ARG A 83 -9.37 -12.47 -16.40
C ARG A 83 -10.60 -13.36 -16.47
N LYS A 84 -11.08 -13.84 -15.32
CA LYS A 84 -12.32 -14.62 -15.22
C LYS A 84 -13.53 -13.81 -15.71
N LEU A 85 -13.65 -12.56 -15.28
CA LEU A 85 -14.75 -11.67 -15.66
C LEU A 85 -14.79 -11.40 -17.17
N VAL A 86 -13.63 -11.18 -17.80
CA VAL A 86 -13.53 -11.00 -19.26
C VAL A 86 -13.90 -12.29 -19.99
N ALA A 87 -13.45 -13.45 -19.51
CA ALA A 87 -13.78 -14.74 -20.12
C ALA A 87 -15.29 -15.05 -20.06
N GLU A 88 -15.96 -14.71 -18.97
CA GLU A 88 -17.42 -14.91 -18.82
C GLU A 88 -18.23 -13.89 -19.63
N ASN A 89 -17.75 -12.65 -19.72
CA ASN A 89 -18.49 -11.53 -20.32
C ASN A 89 -17.90 -11.04 -21.65
N GLN A 90 -17.38 -11.96 -22.47
CA GLN A 90 -16.78 -11.63 -23.76
C GLN A 90 -17.72 -10.86 -24.69
N HIS A 91 -19.03 -11.13 -24.58
CA HIS A 91 -20.08 -10.52 -25.40
C HIS A 91 -20.29 -9.01 -25.14
N LEU A 92 -19.85 -8.49 -23.99
CA LEU A 92 -19.93 -7.06 -23.66
C LEU A 92 -18.77 -6.26 -24.27
N LEU A 93 -17.72 -6.93 -24.76
CA LEU A 93 -16.59 -6.25 -25.37
C LEU A 93 -16.95 -5.83 -26.81
N PRO A 94 -16.60 -4.59 -27.21
CA PRO A 94 -16.71 -4.17 -28.60
C PRO A 94 -15.94 -5.14 -29.49
N ARG A 95 -16.60 -5.65 -30.53
CA ARG A 95 -15.96 -6.55 -31.49
C ARG A 95 -14.97 -5.73 -32.32
N MET A 96 -13.67 -5.96 -32.11
CA MET A 96 -12.61 -5.31 -32.89
C MET A 96 -12.82 -5.57 -34.39
N ARG A 97 -12.67 -4.54 -35.22
CA ARG A 97 -12.77 -4.68 -36.68
C ARG A 97 -11.57 -5.48 -37.19
N ALA A 98 -11.77 -6.30 -38.23
CA ALA A 98 -10.71 -7.13 -38.79
C ALA A 98 -9.50 -6.32 -39.30
N SER A 99 -9.72 -5.08 -39.78
CA SER A 99 -8.67 -4.15 -40.19
C SER A 99 -7.81 -3.65 -39.03
N GLU A 100 -8.41 -3.42 -37.87
CA GLU A 100 -7.71 -2.96 -36.65
C GLU A 100 -6.88 -4.09 -36.04
N ARG A 101 -7.38 -5.33 -36.10
CA ARG A 101 -6.63 -6.51 -35.66
C ARG A 101 -5.39 -6.74 -36.53
N LYS A 102 -5.56 -6.64 -37.86
CA LYS A 102 -4.45 -6.75 -38.83
C LYS A 102 -3.43 -5.60 -38.70
N ALA A 103 -3.89 -4.39 -38.38
CA ALA A 103 -3.01 -3.25 -38.12
C ALA A 103 -2.18 -3.44 -36.82
N ARG A 104 -2.75 -4.05 -35.77
CA ARG A 104 -2.03 -4.41 -34.53
C ARG A 104 -0.99 -5.51 -34.73
N GLU A 105 -1.35 -6.56 -35.48
CA GLU A 105 -0.42 -7.65 -35.85
C GLU A 105 0.75 -7.10 -36.68
N ALA A 106 0.49 -6.19 -37.63
CA ALA A 106 1.53 -5.54 -38.42
C ALA A 106 2.44 -4.59 -37.60
N GLN A 107 1.95 -4.10 -36.46
CA GLN A 107 2.74 -3.31 -35.50
C GLN A 107 3.57 -4.18 -34.54
N GLY A 108 3.51 -5.51 -34.65
CA GLY A 108 4.35 -6.44 -33.88
C GLY A 108 4.03 -6.50 -32.39
N ILE A 109 2.82 -6.10 -31.99
CA ILE A 109 2.34 -6.25 -30.61
C ILE A 109 1.82 -7.69 -30.48
N GLU A 110 2.66 -8.61 -30.02
CA GLU A 110 2.26 -9.97 -29.67
C GLU A 110 1.49 -9.93 -28.33
N ASP A 111 0.26 -10.46 -28.32
CA ASP A 111 -0.69 -10.36 -27.19
C ASP A 111 -0.26 -11.14 -25.92
N ASP A 112 0.89 -11.84 -25.94
CA ASP A 112 1.38 -12.75 -24.89
C ASP A 112 2.65 -12.29 -24.14
N GLU A 113 3.05 -11.01 -24.20
CA GLU A 113 4.07 -10.52 -23.26
C GLU A 113 3.51 -10.37 -21.84
N VAL A 114 3.55 -11.46 -21.07
CA VAL A 114 3.51 -11.41 -19.61
C VAL A 114 4.77 -10.70 -19.14
N VAL A 115 4.72 -9.37 -19.05
CA VAL A 115 5.81 -8.56 -18.49
C VAL A 115 6.06 -9.01 -17.04
N GLU A 116 7.03 -9.89 -16.84
CA GLU A 116 7.49 -10.27 -15.52
C GLU A 116 8.07 -9.03 -14.82
N ARG A 117 7.32 -8.52 -13.84
CA ARG A 117 7.81 -7.42 -13.00
C ARG A 117 8.91 -7.94 -12.10
N VAL A 118 10.15 -7.64 -12.46
CA VAL A 118 11.33 -7.78 -11.61
C VAL A 118 11.02 -7.14 -10.25
N LYS A 119 11.01 -7.95 -9.18
CA LYS A 119 10.85 -7.48 -7.79
C LYS A 119 12.06 -6.61 -7.45
N SER A 120 11.94 -5.30 -7.55
CA SER A 120 12.98 -4.40 -7.05
C SER A 120 13.10 -4.58 -5.53
N GLY A 121 14.31 -4.92 -5.09
CA GLY A 121 14.67 -5.00 -3.69
C GLY A 121 14.34 -3.68 -2.97
N VAL A 122 13.88 -3.79 -1.73
CA VAL A 122 13.29 -2.70 -0.92
C VAL A 122 14.27 -1.55 -0.61
N PHE A 123 15.54 -1.64 -1.00
CA PHE A 123 16.52 -0.57 -0.83
C PHE A 123 17.40 -0.42 -2.09
N GLY A 124 17.11 0.59 -2.88
CA GLY A 124 17.91 1.02 -4.03
C GLY A 124 17.31 2.27 -4.65
N LYS A 125 18.14 3.30 -4.88
CA LYS A 125 17.69 4.58 -5.46
C LYS A 125 16.95 4.34 -6.77
N ILE A 126 15.77 4.93 -6.90
CA ILE A 126 14.92 4.81 -8.09
C ILE A 126 15.63 5.53 -9.25
N LYS A 127 16.11 4.77 -10.23
CA LYS A 127 16.61 5.33 -11.49
C LYS A 127 15.39 5.63 -12.37
N GLN A 128 15.11 6.91 -12.63
CA GLN A 128 14.06 7.32 -13.56
C GLN A 128 14.36 6.72 -14.94
N ARG A 129 13.47 5.86 -15.44
CA ARG A 129 13.42 5.51 -16.86
C ARG A 129 12.28 6.30 -17.47
N LYS A 130 12.63 7.34 -18.23
CA LYS A 130 11.72 7.93 -19.22
C LYS A 130 11.56 6.90 -20.34
N ASN A 131 10.36 6.34 -20.48
CA ASN A 131 9.89 5.87 -21.78
C ASN A 131 8.68 6.72 -22.14
N VAL A 132 8.87 7.51 -23.18
CA VAL A 132 7.83 8.23 -23.90
C VAL A 132 7.10 7.24 -24.78
N LEU A 133 5.78 7.16 -24.65
CA LEU A 133 4.82 7.11 -25.75
C LEU A 133 3.43 7.34 -25.16
N LEU A 134 2.90 8.53 -25.42
CA LEU A 134 1.55 8.99 -25.11
C LEU A 134 0.54 8.30 -26.02
N VAL A 135 -0.53 7.74 -25.45
CA VAL A 135 -1.90 7.77 -25.99
C VAL A 135 -2.87 7.82 -24.80
N ASP A 136 -3.49 8.99 -24.65
CA ASP A 136 -4.68 9.41 -23.90
C ASP A 136 -5.33 8.46 -22.87
N GLY A 137 -5.42 8.95 -21.63
CA GLY A 137 -6.18 8.34 -20.54
C GLY A 137 -5.80 8.97 -19.20
N ASP A 138 -6.25 10.22 -19.00
CA ASP A 138 -5.96 11.02 -17.82
C ASP A 138 -6.40 10.31 -16.53
N SER A 139 -5.42 9.82 -15.78
CA SER A 139 -5.52 9.53 -14.36
C SER A 139 -4.21 10.01 -13.76
N GLN A 140 -4.14 11.32 -13.51
CA GLN A 140 -3.16 11.87 -12.58
C GLN A 140 -3.18 11.03 -11.30
N PRO A 141 -2.04 10.44 -10.89
CA PRO A 141 -1.91 9.99 -9.51
C PRO A 141 -1.79 11.26 -8.66
N ASP A 142 -2.74 11.48 -7.75
CA ASP A 142 -2.61 12.48 -6.69
C ASP A 142 -1.34 12.17 -5.87
N GLU A 143 -0.22 12.76 -6.29
CA GLU A 143 0.96 12.95 -5.48
C GLU A 143 0.60 13.97 -4.40
N MET A 144 0.08 13.49 -3.27
CA MET A 144 0.15 14.30 -2.06
C MET A 144 1.62 14.34 -1.60
N GLU A 145 2.32 15.37 -2.06
CA GLU A 145 3.46 15.94 -1.36
C GLU A 145 3.03 16.25 0.09
N VAL A 146 3.73 15.64 1.04
CA VAL A 146 3.60 15.97 2.45
C VAL A 146 4.93 16.57 2.84
N ASP A 147 4.93 17.89 3.06
CA ASP A 147 6.02 18.63 3.72
C ASP A 147 6.38 18.03 5.10
#